data_AF-A0A066TVP2-F1
#
_entry.id   AF-A0A066TVP2-F1
#
_cell.length_a   1.000
_cell.length_b   1.000
_cell.length_c   1.000
_cell.angle_alpha   90.00
_cell.angle_beta   90.00
_cell.angle_gamma   90.00
#
_symmetry.space_group_name_H-M   'P 1'
#
loop_
_entity.id
_entity.type
_entity.pdbx_description
1 polymer ?
#
loop_
_entity_poly.entity_id
_entity_poly.type
_entity_poly.pdbx_seq_one_letter_code
_entity_poly.pdbx_strand_id
1 'polypeptide(L)'
;MRRSRLAAAGLAAATFAATAVSLVLGAPSATAALSSNWYAAAPYLMPQSNNPPDPVTVMNATGLKAFQLAFILAPNGGGCTPTWDGTSAVSSDTAVAGVISRIRGAGGDVSVSVGGYGGTKLGQTCGTVAETAAAYQQVITKYSLKAIDFDLEEPEYENTAAIANELGAAKKLQADNPGLFVSVTMPGTAAGTGWFGTQLIDQAKSIGFTPNNFSIMPFDGGFNGGSSQVSALEAFHGLLMSHLGWDSATAYAHEGFSGMNGKSDAAEMFYTSDFQTVYDYATGHGLGRFTFWSVNRDRACVGTTDNGVCSNVPQNDWDFTKFSVRFAGATPPQTTPPVTTTPTTPGGGSCTVAEWDRTKVYVKDDVVAHHSHKWTAKWWTQGEEPGTTGEWGVWQDNGAC
;
A
#
# COMPACT_ATOMS: atom_id res chain seq x y z
N MET A 1 -41.05 74.01 50.37
CA MET A 1 -39.60 74.26 50.62
C MET A 1 -38.95 72.98 51.10
N ARG A 2 -37.75 72.66 50.58
CA ARG A 2 -36.69 71.78 51.15
C ARG A 2 -37.08 70.34 51.57
N ARG A 3 -36.65 69.29 50.84
CA ARG A 3 -35.32 68.62 50.83
C ARG A 3 -35.20 67.44 51.84
N SER A 4 -35.03 66.25 51.27
CA SER A 4 -33.98 65.25 51.58
C SER A 4 -34.17 64.16 52.66
N ARG A 5 -34.28 62.91 52.16
CA ARG A 5 -33.44 61.69 52.37
C ARG A 5 -33.42 60.90 53.71
N LEU A 6 -33.20 59.58 53.50
CA LEU A 6 -32.70 58.48 54.40
C LEU A 6 -33.82 57.69 55.13
N ALA A 7 -33.79 56.36 55.32
CA ALA A 7 -32.74 55.33 55.18
C ALA A 7 -33.36 53.93 54.93
N ALA A 8 -32.50 52.99 54.52
CA ALA A 8 -32.78 51.59 54.22
C ALA A 8 -32.91 50.69 55.48
N ALA A 9 -33.62 49.57 55.33
CA ALA A 9 -33.55 48.41 56.22
C ALA A 9 -33.22 47.17 55.38
N GLY A 10 -32.17 46.45 55.78
CA GLY A 10 -31.67 45.24 55.12
C GLY A 10 -32.39 43.97 55.57
N LEU A 11 -32.53 43.02 54.65
CA LEU A 11 -32.88 41.63 54.94
C LEU A 11 -31.74 40.75 54.41
N ALA A 12 -31.18 39.92 55.29
CA ALA A 12 -30.17 38.92 54.94
C ALA A 12 -30.87 37.65 54.43
N ALA A 13 -30.46 37.17 53.25
CA ALA A 13 -30.80 35.84 52.74
C ALA A 13 -29.49 35.10 52.45
N ALA A 14 -29.31 33.94 53.11
CA ALA A 14 -28.17 33.07 52.92
C ALA A 14 -28.29 32.30 51.60
N THR A 15 -27.29 32.44 50.72
CA THR A 15 -27.18 31.66 49.48
C THR A 15 -26.15 30.55 49.67
N PHE A 16 -26.61 29.29 49.54
CA PHE A 16 -25.75 28.13 49.39
C PHE A 16 -25.09 28.16 48.01
N ALA A 17 -23.75 28.22 47.96
CA ALA A 17 -22.99 28.06 46.73
C ALA A 17 -22.79 26.56 46.45
N ALA A 18 -23.51 26.02 45.48
CA ALA A 18 -23.22 24.71 44.89
C ALA A 18 -22.17 24.88 43.78
N THR A 19 -20.93 24.46 44.04
CA THR A 19 -19.89 24.36 43.01
C THR A 19 -20.19 23.16 42.11
N ALA A 20 -20.72 23.42 40.92
CA ALA A 20 -20.80 22.43 39.85
C ALA A 20 -19.39 22.22 39.27
N VAL A 21 -18.81 21.05 39.51
CA VAL A 21 -17.60 20.61 38.82
C VAL A 21 -18.04 20.08 37.45
N SER A 22 -17.91 20.91 36.42
CA SER A 22 -18.08 20.48 35.04
C SER A 22 -16.91 19.58 34.64
N LEU A 23 -17.12 18.27 34.61
CA LEU A 23 -16.24 17.34 33.92
C LEU A 23 -16.31 17.63 32.42
N VAL A 24 -15.32 18.37 31.91
CA VAL A 24 -15.10 18.47 30.47
C VAL A 24 -14.53 17.13 30.02
N LEU A 25 -15.39 16.23 29.58
CA LEU A 25 -14.99 15.08 28.77
C LEU A 25 -14.41 15.66 27.48
N GLY A 26 -13.09 15.66 27.35
CA GLY A 26 -12.42 16.02 26.10
C GLY A 26 -12.95 15.13 24.99
N ALA A 27 -13.49 15.74 23.94
CA ALA A 27 -13.75 15.02 22.69
C ALA A 27 -12.44 14.31 22.28
N PRO A 28 -12.50 13.06 21.77
CA PRO A 28 -11.29 12.42 21.25
C PRO A 28 -10.70 13.36 20.21
N SER A 29 -9.45 13.77 20.42
CA SER A 29 -8.71 14.57 19.45
C SER A 29 -8.83 13.88 18.10
N ALA A 30 -9.46 14.53 17.13
CA ALA A 30 -9.45 14.05 15.76
C ALA A 30 -7.98 13.90 15.37
N THR A 31 -7.54 12.66 15.14
CA THR A 31 -6.20 12.40 14.61
C THR A 31 -6.08 13.23 13.34
N ALA A 32 -5.05 14.09 13.27
CA ALA A 32 -4.82 14.89 12.08
C ALA A 32 -4.76 13.96 10.86
N ALA A 33 -5.46 14.33 9.78
CA ALA A 33 -5.47 13.53 8.56
C ALA A 33 -4.03 13.31 8.08
N LEU A 34 -3.73 12.10 7.61
CA LEU A 34 -2.44 11.85 6.99
C LEU A 34 -2.29 12.74 5.75
N SER A 35 -1.05 13.08 5.39
CA SER A 35 -0.78 13.75 4.12
C SER A 35 -1.24 12.88 2.95
N SER A 36 -1.57 13.51 1.82
CA SER A 36 -1.92 12.80 0.58
C SER A 36 -0.86 11.79 0.16
N ASN A 37 0.41 12.04 0.46
CA ASN A 37 1.53 11.13 0.17
C ASN A 37 1.35 9.75 0.83
N TRP A 38 0.73 9.67 2.01
CA TRP A 38 0.47 8.37 2.63
C TRP A 38 -0.60 7.60 1.88
N TYR A 39 -1.69 8.26 1.46
CA TYR A 39 -2.73 7.60 0.65
C TYR A 39 -2.22 7.23 -0.75
N ALA A 40 -1.35 8.07 -1.33
CA ALA A 40 -0.65 7.81 -2.58
C ALA A 40 0.36 6.65 -2.49
N ALA A 41 0.82 6.31 -1.28
CA ALA A 41 1.78 5.24 -1.07
C ALA A 41 1.16 3.95 -0.51
N ALA A 42 -0.14 3.93 -0.23
CA ALA A 42 -0.79 2.89 0.56
C ALA A 42 -0.83 1.55 -0.21
N PRO A 43 -0.07 0.51 0.23
CA PRO A 43 -0.10 -0.81 -0.41
C PRO A 43 -1.41 -1.55 -0.09
N TYR A 44 -1.79 -2.47 -0.97
CA TYR A 44 -3.02 -3.24 -0.81
C TYR A 44 -2.93 -4.19 0.39
N LEU A 45 -4.01 -4.26 1.16
CA LEU A 45 -4.23 -5.22 2.24
C LEU A 45 -5.62 -5.84 2.05
N MET A 46 -5.68 -7.16 2.02
CA MET A 46 -6.93 -7.92 2.06
C MET A 46 -7.19 -8.35 3.50
N PRO A 47 -7.99 -7.61 4.30
CA PRO A 47 -8.09 -7.85 5.75
C PRO A 47 -8.78 -9.16 6.13
N GLN A 48 -9.44 -9.83 5.19
CA GLN A 48 -10.24 -11.05 5.43
C GLN A 48 -9.78 -12.26 4.60
N SER A 49 -8.76 -12.10 3.75
CA SER A 49 -8.38 -13.10 2.75
C SER A 49 -6.86 -13.26 2.70
N ASN A 50 -6.40 -14.39 2.19
CA ASN A 50 -4.98 -14.64 1.85
C ASN A 50 -4.01 -14.39 3.03
N ASN A 51 -4.26 -15.03 4.17
CA ASN A 51 -3.39 -14.99 5.36
C ASN A 51 -2.93 -13.55 5.74
N PRO A 52 -3.88 -12.67 6.09
CA PRO A 52 -3.57 -11.27 6.36
C PRO A 52 -2.69 -11.14 7.59
N PRO A 53 -1.61 -10.34 7.53
CA PRO A 53 -0.85 -10.02 8.73
C PRO A 53 -1.67 -9.07 9.62
N ASP A 54 -1.33 -9.01 10.90
CA ASP A 54 -1.84 -7.92 11.74
C ASP A 54 -1.26 -6.59 11.25
N PRO A 55 -2.08 -5.64 10.77
CA PRO A 55 -1.57 -4.38 10.24
C PRO A 55 -0.78 -3.59 11.28
N VAL A 56 -1.10 -3.70 12.58
CA VAL A 56 -0.34 -2.98 13.62
C VAL A 56 1.10 -3.52 13.72
N THR A 57 1.30 -4.82 13.53
CA THR A 57 2.63 -5.43 13.43
C THR A 57 3.40 -4.90 12.24
N VAL A 58 2.76 -4.81 11.06
CA VAL A 58 3.38 -4.24 9.85
C VAL A 58 3.74 -2.77 10.06
N MET A 59 2.84 -1.97 10.63
CA MET A 59 3.09 -0.55 10.94
C MET A 59 4.27 -0.38 11.89
N ASN A 60 4.36 -1.21 12.94
CA ASN A 60 5.47 -1.15 13.90
C ASN A 60 6.81 -1.55 13.26
N ALA A 61 6.80 -2.56 12.39
CA ALA A 61 8.00 -3.06 11.73
C ALA A 61 8.53 -2.12 10.64
N THR A 62 7.64 -1.41 9.95
CA THR A 62 7.98 -0.67 8.72
C THR A 62 7.86 0.85 8.87
N GLY A 63 7.06 1.33 9.82
CA GLY A 63 6.64 2.73 9.90
C GLY A 63 5.48 3.10 8.97
N LEU A 64 4.89 2.15 8.24
CA LEU A 64 3.73 2.39 7.38
C LEU A 64 2.58 3.03 8.15
N LYS A 65 1.89 3.99 7.53
CA LYS A 65 0.73 4.68 8.12
C LYS A 65 -0.56 4.53 7.33
N ALA A 66 -0.53 4.10 6.08
CA ALA A 66 -1.75 3.92 5.29
C ALA A 66 -1.77 2.57 4.59
N PHE A 67 -2.94 1.93 4.58
CA PHE A 67 -3.21 0.71 3.81
C PHE A 67 -4.37 0.96 2.86
N GLN A 68 -4.34 0.30 1.70
CA GLN A 68 -5.46 0.26 0.77
C GLN A 68 -6.23 -1.03 0.95
N LEU A 69 -7.45 -0.96 1.48
CA LEU A 69 -8.25 -2.15 1.77
C LEU A 69 -9.00 -2.62 0.53
N ALA A 70 -8.82 -3.89 0.19
CA ALA A 70 -9.39 -4.54 -1.00
C ALA A 70 -10.38 -5.67 -0.61
N PHE A 71 -11.51 -5.89 -1.31
CA PHE A 71 -12.17 -4.98 -2.27
C PHE A 71 -13.64 -4.75 -1.93
N ILE A 72 -14.15 -3.59 -2.34
CA ILE A 72 -15.59 -3.34 -2.40
C ILE A 72 -16.14 -3.75 -3.76
N LEU A 73 -17.17 -4.59 -3.72
CA LEU A 73 -17.88 -5.16 -4.86
C LEU A 73 -19.40 -5.00 -4.69
N ALA A 74 -20.12 -5.21 -5.78
CA ALA A 74 -21.55 -5.49 -5.73
C ALA A 74 -21.79 -6.87 -5.10
N PRO A 75 -22.99 -7.14 -4.54
CA PRO A 75 -23.29 -8.43 -3.96
C PRO A 75 -23.18 -9.55 -5.00
N ASN A 76 -22.74 -10.73 -4.58
CA ASN A 76 -22.78 -11.93 -5.43
C ASN A 76 -24.22 -12.18 -5.89
N GLY A 77 -24.44 -12.22 -7.20
CA GLY A 77 -25.78 -12.29 -7.81
C GLY A 77 -26.35 -10.94 -8.25
N GLY A 78 -25.62 -9.84 -8.06
CA GLY A 78 -25.97 -8.50 -8.53
C GLY A 78 -26.74 -7.66 -7.52
N GLY A 79 -26.83 -6.37 -7.79
CA GLY A 79 -27.46 -5.36 -6.94
C GLY A 79 -26.57 -4.14 -6.75
N CYS A 80 -27.14 -3.05 -6.23
CA CYS A 80 -26.44 -1.78 -6.05
C CYS A 80 -26.20 -1.47 -4.56
N THR A 81 -25.58 -2.41 -3.84
CA THR A 81 -25.18 -2.20 -2.45
C THR A 81 -23.73 -2.62 -2.24
N PRO A 82 -22.91 -1.82 -1.57
CA PRO A 82 -21.49 -2.16 -1.40
C PRO A 82 -21.32 -3.32 -0.42
N THR A 83 -20.48 -4.27 -0.82
CA THR A 83 -20.10 -5.44 -0.03
C THR A 83 -18.58 -5.62 -0.05
N TRP A 84 -18.01 -6.15 1.03
CA TRP A 84 -16.66 -6.71 0.99
C TRP A 84 -16.69 -8.04 0.25
N ASP A 85 -15.85 -8.15 -0.78
CA ASP A 85 -15.63 -9.34 -1.59
C ASP A 85 -16.94 -10.00 -2.12
N GLY A 86 -17.97 -9.19 -2.38
CA GLY A 86 -19.25 -9.67 -2.91
C GLY A 86 -20.16 -10.34 -1.87
N THR A 87 -19.72 -10.45 -0.61
CA THR A 87 -20.37 -11.31 0.39
C THR A 87 -20.91 -10.54 1.58
N SER A 88 -20.11 -9.65 2.17
CA SER A 88 -20.43 -9.02 3.45
C SER A 88 -20.84 -7.57 3.28
N ALA A 89 -22.08 -7.23 3.58
CA ALA A 89 -22.59 -5.87 3.43
C ALA A 89 -21.82 -4.84 4.26
N VAL A 90 -21.39 -3.75 3.62
CA VAL A 90 -20.66 -2.65 4.28
C VAL A 90 -21.51 -1.97 5.36
N SER A 91 -22.83 -1.89 5.16
CA SER A 91 -23.76 -1.25 6.10
C SER A 91 -23.66 -1.87 7.50
N SER A 92 -23.62 -3.20 7.58
CA SER A 92 -23.51 -3.97 8.81
C SER A 92 -22.10 -4.43 9.15
N ASP A 93 -21.08 -4.03 8.38
CA ASP A 93 -19.70 -4.49 8.63
C ASP A 93 -19.22 -4.06 10.02
N THR A 94 -18.61 -5.02 10.69
CA THR A 94 -17.91 -4.88 11.98
C THR A 94 -16.49 -5.43 11.91
N ALA A 95 -16.20 -6.34 10.99
CA ALA A 95 -14.92 -7.02 10.91
C ALA A 95 -13.86 -6.11 10.29
N VAL A 96 -14.13 -5.50 9.12
CA VAL A 96 -13.19 -4.56 8.51
C VAL A 96 -13.16 -3.25 9.31
N ALA A 97 -14.30 -2.80 9.83
CA ALA A 97 -14.36 -1.68 10.78
C ALA A 97 -13.43 -1.88 11.99
N GLY A 98 -13.35 -3.10 12.52
CA GLY A 98 -12.41 -3.46 13.59
C GLY A 98 -10.95 -3.34 13.17
N VAL A 99 -10.60 -3.77 11.96
CA VAL A 99 -9.24 -3.61 11.40
C VAL A 99 -8.88 -2.13 11.23
N ILE A 100 -9.79 -1.33 10.66
CA ILE A 100 -9.63 0.12 10.49
C ILE A 100 -9.44 0.80 11.84
N SER A 101 -10.21 0.41 12.85
CA SER A 101 -10.09 0.95 14.21
C SER A 101 -8.70 0.67 14.81
N ARG A 102 -8.13 -0.52 14.61
CA ARG A 102 -6.77 -0.84 15.06
C ARG A 102 -5.70 -0.01 14.34
N ILE A 103 -5.81 0.11 13.01
CA ILE A 103 -4.89 0.93 12.20
C ILE A 103 -4.91 2.38 12.69
N ARG A 104 -6.10 2.96 12.86
CA ARG A 104 -6.26 4.33 13.37
C ARG A 104 -5.78 4.48 14.81
N GLY A 105 -6.02 3.48 15.66
CA GLY A 105 -5.50 3.43 17.03
C GLY A 105 -3.96 3.42 17.10
N ALA A 106 -3.29 2.88 16.09
CA ALA A 106 -1.84 2.91 15.92
C ALA A 106 -1.32 4.16 15.17
N GLY A 107 -2.18 5.16 14.96
CA GLY A 107 -1.84 6.43 14.31
C GLY A 107 -1.71 6.34 12.79
N GLY A 108 -2.32 5.34 12.16
CA GLY A 108 -2.46 5.23 10.71
C GLY A 108 -3.86 5.60 10.21
N ASP A 109 -4.13 5.33 8.95
CA ASP A 109 -5.45 5.44 8.32
C ASP A 109 -5.56 4.45 7.14
N VAL A 110 -6.69 4.48 6.42
CA VAL A 110 -6.93 3.60 5.28
C VAL A 110 -7.49 4.35 4.07
N SER A 111 -7.19 3.84 2.88
CA SER A 111 -8.03 3.98 1.69
C SER A 111 -8.82 2.69 1.48
N VAL A 112 -9.84 2.73 0.62
CA VAL A 112 -10.58 1.54 0.18
C VAL A 112 -10.52 1.47 -1.34
N SER A 113 -10.29 0.28 -1.87
CA SER A 113 -10.33 -0.01 -3.30
C SER A 113 -11.68 -0.61 -3.67
N VAL A 114 -12.34 -0.03 -4.66
CA VAL A 114 -13.51 -0.62 -5.33
C VAL A 114 -13.01 -1.34 -6.59
N GLY A 115 -13.65 -2.44 -6.99
CA GLY A 115 -13.25 -3.15 -8.21
C GLY A 115 -12.29 -4.32 -7.98
N GLY A 116 -11.14 -4.35 -8.65
CA GLY A 116 -10.16 -5.43 -8.71
C GLY A 116 -10.46 -6.50 -9.77
N TYR A 117 -9.62 -7.53 -9.93
CA TYR A 117 -9.79 -8.59 -10.93
C TYR A 117 -11.11 -9.40 -10.79
N GLY A 118 -11.50 -9.76 -9.56
CA GLY A 118 -12.57 -10.74 -9.32
C GLY A 118 -13.94 -10.14 -8.94
N GLY A 119 -15.03 -10.84 -9.27
CA GLY A 119 -16.38 -10.54 -8.76
C GLY A 119 -17.15 -9.45 -9.52
N THR A 120 -18.39 -9.18 -9.09
CA THR A 120 -19.33 -8.27 -9.78
C THR A 120 -19.14 -6.83 -9.32
N LYS A 121 -19.08 -5.88 -10.26
CA LYS A 121 -18.74 -4.49 -9.97
C LYS A 121 -19.98 -3.61 -9.83
N LEU A 122 -19.87 -2.53 -9.06
CA LEU A 122 -21.00 -1.62 -8.82
C LEU A 122 -21.29 -0.76 -10.05
N GLY A 123 -20.28 -0.36 -10.83
CA GLY A 123 -20.46 0.34 -12.11
C GLY A 123 -21.25 -0.47 -13.14
N GLN A 124 -21.07 -1.80 -13.12
CA GLN A 124 -21.85 -2.74 -13.94
C GLN A 124 -23.32 -2.88 -13.49
N THR A 125 -23.59 -2.84 -12.19
CA THR A 125 -24.88 -3.31 -11.63
C THR A 125 -25.81 -2.20 -11.15
N CYS A 126 -25.26 -1.04 -10.76
CA CYS A 126 -26.06 0.10 -10.31
C CYS A 126 -26.81 0.80 -11.44
N GLY A 127 -26.37 0.65 -12.69
CA GLY A 127 -27.09 1.16 -13.87
C GLY A 127 -26.86 2.64 -14.18
N THR A 128 -26.62 3.50 -13.18
CA THR A 128 -26.34 4.93 -13.40
C THR A 128 -25.19 5.47 -12.56
N VAL A 129 -24.54 6.52 -13.05
CA VAL A 129 -23.52 7.30 -12.32
C VAL A 129 -23.98 7.70 -10.92
N ALA A 130 -25.24 8.14 -10.77
CA ALA A 130 -25.76 8.63 -9.49
C ALA A 130 -25.91 7.49 -8.47
N GLU A 131 -26.38 6.33 -8.90
CA GLU A 131 -26.55 5.15 -8.05
C GLU A 131 -25.20 4.54 -7.69
N THR A 132 -24.27 4.44 -8.65
CA THR A 132 -22.89 4.00 -8.41
C THR A 132 -22.19 4.93 -7.39
N ALA A 133 -22.29 6.26 -7.56
CA ALA A 133 -21.75 7.22 -6.60
C ALA A 133 -22.40 7.10 -5.22
N ALA A 134 -23.72 6.91 -5.15
CA ALA A 134 -24.43 6.73 -3.89
C ALA A 134 -24.00 5.45 -3.16
N ALA A 135 -23.73 4.36 -3.88
CA ALA A 135 -23.18 3.13 -3.30
C ALA A 135 -21.79 3.37 -2.71
N TYR A 136 -20.87 4.01 -3.44
CA TYR A 136 -19.53 4.31 -2.94
C TYR A 136 -19.52 5.36 -1.81
N GLN A 137 -20.44 6.31 -1.82
CA GLN A 137 -20.59 7.27 -0.71
C GLN A 137 -20.96 6.57 0.60
N GLN A 138 -21.69 5.44 0.57
CA GLN A 138 -21.96 4.64 1.77
C GLN A 138 -20.65 4.11 2.38
N VAL A 139 -19.70 3.68 1.55
CA VAL A 139 -18.37 3.21 1.99
C VAL A 139 -17.57 4.35 2.61
N ILE A 140 -17.47 5.49 1.90
CA ILE A 140 -16.77 6.69 2.38
C ILE A 140 -17.34 7.14 3.71
N THR A 141 -18.67 7.17 3.84
CA THR A 141 -19.35 7.60 5.07
C THR A 141 -19.15 6.60 6.20
N LYS A 142 -19.39 5.30 5.96
CA LYS A 142 -19.26 4.22 6.96
C LYS A 142 -17.89 4.23 7.62
N TYR A 143 -16.84 4.42 6.83
CA TYR A 143 -15.46 4.37 7.32
C TYR A 143 -14.81 5.74 7.49
N SER A 144 -15.52 6.84 7.22
CA SER A 144 -14.97 8.21 7.25
C SER A 144 -13.69 8.34 6.41
N LEU A 145 -13.72 7.82 5.18
CA LEU A 145 -12.55 7.73 4.32
C LEU A 145 -12.07 9.11 3.87
N LYS A 146 -10.76 9.21 3.66
CA LYS A 146 -10.06 10.35 3.05
C LYS A 146 -9.42 10.00 1.71
N ALA A 147 -9.47 8.74 1.33
CA ALA A 147 -9.00 8.25 0.05
C ALA A 147 -9.83 7.06 -0.44
N ILE A 148 -10.00 6.96 -1.74
CA ILE A 148 -10.66 5.84 -2.43
C ILE A 148 -9.93 5.56 -3.74
N ASP A 149 -9.81 4.29 -4.09
CA ASP A 149 -9.24 3.83 -5.34
C ASP A 149 -10.28 3.11 -6.18
N PHE A 150 -10.28 3.38 -7.48
CA PHE A 150 -11.09 2.72 -8.49
C PHE A 150 -10.19 1.78 -9.27
N ASP A 151 -10.19 0.50 -8.89
CA ASP A 151 -9.37 -0.52 -9.51
C ASP A 151 -10.15 -1.23 -10.62
N LEU A 152 -10.00 -0.72 -11.84
CA LEU A 152 -10.87 -1.05 -12.97
C LEU A 152 -10.19 -2.06 -13.89
N GLU A 153 -10.51 -3.33 -13.66
CA GLU A 153 -9.96 -4.48 -14.38
C GLU A 153 -11.03 -5.23 -15.20
N GLU A 154 -10.60 -6.16 -16.04
CA GLU A 154 -11.50 -7.05 -16.76
C GLU A 154 -12.42 -7.84 -15.80
N PRO A 155 -13.68 -8.11 -16.17
CA PRO A 155 -14.33 -7.73 -17.42
C PRO A 155 -15.04 -6.36 -17.37
N GLU A 156 -15.06 -5.65 -16.23
CA GLU A 156 -15.75 -4.35 -16.13
C GLU A 156 -15.11 -3.30 -17.03
N TYR A 157 -13.79 -3.29 -17.06
CA TYR A 157 -12.99 -2.36 -17.83
C TYR A 157 -13.25 -2.39 -19.34
N GLU A 158 -13.76 -3.52 -19.85
CA GLU A 158 -14.15 -3.70 -21.24
C GLU A 158 -15.57 -3.21 -21.56
N ASN A 159 -16.33 -2.79 -20.54
CA ASN A 159 -17.71 -2.34 -20.67
C ASN A 159 -17.81 -0.81 -20.58
N THR A 160 -18.05 -0.17 -21.73
CA THR A 160 -18.15 1.30 -21.84
C THR A 160 -19.17 1.92 -20.89
N ALA A 161 -20.33 1.27 -20.67
CA ALA A 161 -21.36 1.80 -19.78
C ALA A 161 -20.91 1.71 -18.31
N ALA A 162 -20.26 0.61 -17.93
CA ALA A 162 -19.72 0.45 -16.59
C ALA A 162 -18.60 1.47 -16.31
N ILE A 163 -17.65 1.64 -17.23
CA ILE A 163 -16.61 2.68 -17.11
C ILE A 163 -17.18 4.09 -17.04
N ALA A 164 -18.24 4.40 -17.80
CA ALA A 164 -18.91 5.69 -17.70
C ALA A 164 -19.55 5.90 -16.31
N ASN A 165 -20.12 4.84 -15.72
CA ASN A 165 -20.65 4.87 -14.36
C ASN A 165 -19.54 5.04 -13.31
N GLU A 166 -18.44 4.29 -13.43
CA GLU A 166 -17.30 4.34 -12.51
C GLU A 166 -16.61 5.71 -12.51
N LEU A 167 -16.20 6.20 -13.68
CA LEU A 167 -15.52 7.51 -13.77
C LEU A 167 -16.46 8.67 -13.42
N GLY A 168 -17.73 8.59 -13.82
CA GLY A 168 -18.74 9.56 -13.43
C GLY A 168 -18.95 9.59 -11.91
N ALA A 169 -18.97 8.42 -11.27
CA ALA A 169 -19.10 8.29 -9.83
C ALA A 169 -17.85 8.83 -9.12
N ALA A 170 -16.65 8.46 -9.57
CA ALA A 170 -15.38 8.98 -9.04
C ALA A 170 -15.34 10.51 -9.08
N LYS A 171 -15.69 11.12 -10.23
CA LYS A 171 -15.80 12.58 -10.37
C LYS A 171 -16.79 13.19 -9.37
N LYS A 172 -17.97 12.58 -9.23
CA LYS A 172 -19.01 13.07 -8.31
C LYS A 172 -18.53 12.99 -6.85
N LEU A 173 -17.91 11.88 -6.44
CA LEU A 173 -17.38 11.71 -5.09
C LEU A 173 -16.26 12.71 -4.77
N GLN A 174 -15.36 12.97 -5.73
CA GLN A 174 -14.30 13.97 -5.57
C GLN A 174 -14.88 15.38 -5.37
N ALA A 175 -15.97 15.72 -6.06
CA ALA A 175 -16.66 16.99 -5.90
C ALA A 175 -17.45 17.07 -4.57
N ASP A 176 -18.13 15.99 -4.19
CA ASP A 176 -19.00 15.95 -3.01
C ASP A 176 -18.21 15.82 -1.69
N ASN A 177 -16.96 15.35 -1.73
CA ASN A 177 -16.09 15.14 -0.57
C ASN A 177 -14.78 15.94 -0.73
N PRO A 178 -14.75 17.24 -0.39
CA PRO A 178 -13.55 18.05 -0.50
C PRO A 178 -12.35 17.45 0.25
N GLY A 179 -11.23 17.28 -0.46
CA GLY A 179 -10.00 16.70 0.09
C GLY A 179 -9.95 15.16 0.03
N LEU A 180 -10.94 14.50 -0.56
CA LEU A 180 -10.86 13.07 -0.88
C LEU A 180 -9.78 12.83 -1.94
N PHE A 181 -8.80 12.00 -1.63
CA PHE A 181 -7.82 11.50 -2.60
C PHE A 181 -8.47 10.40 -3.44
N VAL A 182 -8.62 10.63 -4.75
CA VAL A 182 -9.22 9.69 -5.69
C VAL A 182 -8.15 9.19 -6.66
N SER A 183 -7.89 7.89 -6.67
CA SER A 183 -7.06 7.24 -7.68
C SER A 183 -7.89 6.34 -8.59
N VAL A 184 -7.38 6.12 -9.80
CA VAL A 184 -7.91 5.14 -10.75
C VAL A 184 -6.76 4.21 -11.16
N THR A 185 -6.86 2.94 -10.82
CA THR A 185 -5.90 1.88 -11.15
C THR A 185 -6.43 1.08 -12.34
N MET A 186 -5.56 0.74 -13.30
CA MET A 186 -5.93 -0.01 -14.51
C MET A 186 -4.82 -1.00 -14.93
N PRO A 187 -5.14 -2.03 -15.73
CA PRO A 187 -4.15 -2.95 -16.27
C PRO A 187 -3.04 -2.24 -17.05
N GLY A 188 -1.80 -2.66 -16.82
CA GLY A 188 -0.61 -2.18 -17.53
C GLY A 188 -0.23 -3.07 -18.70
N THR A 189 0.39 -2.50 -19.73
CA THR A 189 1.01 -3.25 -20.84
C THR A 189 2.36 -2.63 -21.19
N ALA A 190 3.13 -3.25 -22.10
CA ALA A 190 4.34 -2.63 -22.64
C ALA A 190 4.10 -1.28 -23.33
N ALA A 191 2.85 -0.96 -23.72
CA ALA A 191 2.44 0.33 -24.24
C ALA A 191 1.95 1.32 -23.15
N GLY A 192 2.22 1.01 -21.87
CA GLY A 192 1.70 1.73 -20.71
C GLY A 192 0.38 1.13 -20.25
N THR A 193 -0.66 1.24 -21.06
CA THR A 193 -1.93 0.52 -20.86
C THR A 193 -2.47 0.00 -22.20
N GLY A 194 -3.51 -0.83 -22.15
CA GLY A 194 -4.17 -1.39 -23.33
C GLY A 194 -5.19 -0.43 -23.97
N TRP A 195 -5.84 -0.89 -25.04
CA TRP A 195 -6.87 -0.10 -25.74
C TRP A 195 -7.96 0.42 -24.81
N PHE A 196 -8.47 -0.43 -23.92
CA PHE A 196 -9.50 -0.07 -22.95
C PHE A 196 -9.02 1.02 -21.97
N GLY A 197 -7.74 1.07 -21.64
CA GLY A 197 -7.16 2.09 -20.74
C GLY A 197 -7.02 3.43 -21.40
N THR A 198 -6.62 3.41 -22.67
CA THR A 198 -6.69 4.59 -23.51
C THR A 198 -8.12 5.13 -23.58
N GLN A 199 -9.12 4.26 -23.76
CA GLN A 199 -10.53 4.68 -23.75
C GLN A 199 -11.01 5.21 -22.38
N LEU A 200 -10.53 4.63 -21.28
CA LEU A 200 -10.79 5.14 -19.93
C LEU A 200 -10.23 6.56 -19.76
N ILE A 201 -8.99 6.81 -20.19
CA ILE A 201 -8.37 8.15 -20.15
C ILE A 201 -9.14 9.15 -21.02
N ASP A 202 -9.54 8.75 -22.23
CA ASP A 202 -10.36 9.58 -23.14
C ASP A 202 -11.72 9.90 -22.52
N GLN A 203 -12.35 8.93 -21.85
CA GLN A 203 -13.61 9.13 -21.15
C GLN A 203 -13.45 10.07 -19.96
N ALA A 204 -12.37 9.94 -19.17
CA ALA A 204 -12.08 10.87 -18.08
C ALA A 204 -11.95 12.31 -18.60
N LYS A 205 -11.24 12.52 -19.72
CA LYS A 205 -11.17 13.82 -20.39
C LYS A 205 -12.54 14.30 -20.86
N SER A 206 -13.32 13.45 -21.52
CA SER A 206 -14.61 13.82 -22.11
C SER A 206 -15.60 14.33 -21.06
N ILE A 207 -15.56 13.76 -19.85
CA ILE A 207 -16.38 14.20 -18.72
C ILE A 207 -15.72 15.30 -17.89
N GLY A 208 -14.50 15.75 -18.20
CA GLY A 208 -13.75 16.72 -17.41
C GLY A 208 -13.44 16.23 -15.99
N PHE A 209 -13.03 14.97 -15.88
CA PHE A 209 -12.57 14.34 -14.64
C PHE A 209 -11.04 14.31 -14.60
N THR A 210 -10.49 14.79 -13.48
CA THR A 210 -9.05 14.71 -13.19
C THR A 210 -8.91 14.11 -11.79
N PRO A 211 -8.63 12.80 -11.68
CA PRO A 211 -8.35 12.17 -10.39
C PRO A 211 -7.04 12.71 -9.82
N ASN A 212 -6.79 12.47 -8.54
CA ASN A 212 -5.48 12.72 -7.96
C ASN A 212 -4.39 11.86 -8.61
N ASN A 213 -4.74 10.69 -9.13
CA ASN A 213 -3.80 9.79 -9.78
C ASN A 213 -4.47 8.82 -10.76
N PHE A 214 -3.80 8.52 -11.87
CA PHE A 214 -3.99 7.32 -12.67
C PHE A 214 -2.78 6.40 -12.47
N SER A 215 -3.03 5.15 -12.09
CA SER A 215 -2.00 4.12 -11.91
C SER A 215 -2.15 2.99 -12.91
N ILE A 216 -1.03 2.50 -13.44
CA ILE A 216 -1.01 1.24 -14.18
C ILE A 216 -0.49 0.10 -13.31
N MET A 217 -0.91 -1.13 -13.64
CA MET A 217 -0.43 -2.39 -13.09
C MET A 217 0.53 -3.08 -14.05
N PRO A 218 1.84 -2.76 -14.05
CA PRO A 218 2.80 -3.36 -14.98
C PRO A 218 3.29 -4.72 -14.47
N PHE A 219 2.36 -5.67 -14.38
CA PHE A 219 2.59 -7.09 -14.12
C PHE A 219 1.52 -7.89 -14.87
N ASP A 220 1.73 -9.20 -15.01
CA ASP A 220 0.85 -10.13 -15.74
C ASP A 220 0.66 -9.81 -17.24
N GLY A 221 1.57 -9.02 -17.80
CA GLY A 221 1.56 -8.53 -19.19
C GLY A 221 2.79 -8.94 -20.02
N GLY A 222 3.62 -9.86 -19.54
CA GLY A 222 4.89 -10.25 -20.14
C GLY A 222 6.07 -9.38 -19.72
N PHE A 223 6.03 -8.79 -18.53
CA PHE A 223 7.07 -7.95 -17.97
C PHE A 223 8.28 -8.77 -17.50
N ASN A 224 9.47 -8.18 -17.62
CA ASN A 224 10.74 -8.78 -17.24
C ASN A 224 11.56 -7.80 -16.39
N GLY A 225 11.37 -7.86 -15.08
CA GLY A 225 12.05 -7.02 -14.10
C GLY A 225 11.68 -5.54 -14.16
N GLY A 226 12.30 -4.74 -13.30
CA GLY A 226 11.94 -3.34 -13.06
C GLY A 226 12.15 -2.44 -14.28
N SER A 227 13.10 -2.74 -15.17
CA SER A 227 13.34 -1.96 -16.38
C SER A 227 12.15 -2.00 -17.33
N SER A 228 11.51 -3.16 -17.51
CA SER A 228 10.31 -3.28 -18.35
C SER A 228 9.10 -2.54 -17.76
N GLN A 229 9.00 -2.49 -16.43
CA GLN A 229 7.97 -1.73 -15.71
C GLN A 229 8.19 -0.23 -15.88
N VAL A 230 9.45 0.24 -15.80
CA VAL A 230 9.81 1.63 -16.10
C VAL A 230 9.47 2.01 -17.54
N SER A 231 9.78 1.16 -18.53
CA SER A 231 9.42 1.43 -19.93
C SER A 231 7.89 1.54 -20.13
N ALA A 232 7.09 0.75 -19.40
CA ALA A 232 5.64 0.91 -19.44
C ALA A 232 5.18 2.21 -18.79
N LEU A 233 5.76 2.64 -17.68
CA LEU A 233 5.48 3.95 -17.09
C LEU A 233 5.84 5.08 -18.06
N GLU A 234 7.01 5.04 -18.70
CA GLU A 234 7.38 6.03 -19.73
C GLU A 234 6.37 6.09 -20.90
N ALA A 235 5.86 4.94 -21.35
CA ALA A 235 4.82 4.88 -22.36
C ALA A 235 3.49 5.45 -21.86
N PHE A 236 3.11 5.11 -20.62
CA PHE A 236 1.89 5.60 -19.99
C PHE A 236 1.90 7.11 -19.77
N HIS A 237 3.03 7.66 -19.32
CA HIS A 237 3.30 9.09 -19.28
C HIS A 237 3.01 9.78 -20.63
N GLY A 238 3.50 9.18 -21.74
CA GLY A 238 3.21 9.65 -23.09
C GLY A 238 1.71 9.62 -23.44
N LEU A 239 0.97 8.61 -22.98
CA LEU A 239 -0.49 8.55 -23.13
C LEU A 239 -1.19 9.65 -22.33
N LEU A 240 -0.81 9.89 -21.07
CA LEU A 240 -1.38 10.96 -20.26
C LEU A 240 -1.17 12.34 -20.93
N MET A 241 0.03 12.62 -21.43
CA MET A 241 0.31 13.87 -22.14
C MET A 241 -0.52 14.01 -23.42
N SER A 242 -0.52 12.99 -24.28
CA SER A 242 -1.16 13.05 -25.60
C SER A 242 -2.69 13.03 -25.52
N HIS A 243 -3.26 12.22 -24.65
CA HIS A 243 -4.71 12.10 -24.50
C HIS A 243 -5.28 13.23 -23.65
N LEU A 244 -4.67 13.60 -22.52
CA LEU A 244 -5.21 14.62 -21.63
C LEU A 244 -4.77 16.05 -22.00
N GLY A 245 -3.73 16.20 -22.82
CA GLY A 245 -3.16 17.49 -23.18
C GLY A 245 -2.34 18.12 -22.05
N TRP A 246 -1.86 17.29 -21.12
CA TRP A 246 -1.04 17.72 -19.99
C TRP A 246 0.40 17.97 -20.41
N ASP A 247 1.05 18.91 -19.72
CA ASP A 247 2.51 18.99 -19.75
C ASP A 247 3.13 17.82 -18.98
N SER A 248 4.44 17.61 -19.17
CA SER A 248 5.14 16.47 -18.56
C SER A 248 5.14 16.52 -17.03
N ALA A 249 5.20 17.70 -16.41
CA ALA A 249 5.23 17.79 -14.95
C ALA A 249 3.85 17.41 -14.36
N THR A 250 2.77 17.85 -15.00
CA THR A 250 1.40 17.50 -14.64
C THR A 250 1.13 16.03 -14.86
N ALA A 251 1.57 15.47 -15.99
CA ALA A 251 1.42 14.04 -16.26
C ALA A 251 2.11 13.18 -15.21
N TYR A 252 3.37 13.46 -14.85
CA TYR A 252 4.05 12.74 -13.76
C TYR A 252 3.34 12.90 -12.41
N ALA A 253 2.92 14.12 -12.05
CA ALA A 253 2.21 14.36 -10.79
C ALA A 253 0.89 13.58 -10.67
N HIS A 254 0.30 13.16 -11.79
CA HIS A 254 -0.91 12.35 -11.85
C HIS A 254 -0.66 10.90 -12.30
N GLU A 255 0.58 10.50 -12.56
CA GLU A 255 0.98 9.14 -12.94
C GLU A 255 1.31 8.31 -11.69
N GLY A 256 0.99 7.02 -11.73
CA GLY A 256 1.25 6.10 -10.62
C GLY A 256 1.64 4.70 -11.05
N PHE A 257 2.37 4.05 -10.15
CA PHE A 257 2.74 2.64 -10.22
C PHE A 257 1.93 1.84 -9.21
N SER A 258 1.31 0.74 -9.65
CA SER A 258 0.76 -0.31 -8.80
C SER A 258 1.43 -1.63 -9.15
N GLY A 259 2.45 -2.04 -8.39
CA GLY A 259 3.23 -3.26 -8.68
C GLY A 259 2.61 -4.53 -8.13
N MET A 260 3.20 -5.69 -8.45
CA MET A 260 2.98 -6.95 -7.73
C MET A 260 4.31 -7.44 -7.19
N ASN A 261 4.41 -7.67 -5.87
CA ASN A 261 5.68 -8.06 -5.25
C ASN A 261 6.02 -9.54 -5.47
N GLY A 262 7.26 -9.89 -5.80
CA GLY A 262 7.64 -11.27 -6.04
C GLY A 262 7.02 -11.86 -7.31
N LYS A 263 6.52 -13.09 -7.23
CA LYS A 263 5.98 -13.82 -8.38
C LYS A 263 4.60 -13.28 -8.79
N SER A 264 4.38 -12.99 -10.07
CA SER A 264 3.07 -12.62 -10.61
C SER A 264 2.24 -13.86 -10.98
N ASP A 265 0.97 -13.68 -11.35
CA ASP A 265 0.11 -14.79 -11.77
C ASP A 265 0.50 -15.36 -13.14
N ALA A 266 1.08 -14.52 -14.01
CA ALA A 266 1.77 -14.90 -15.24
C ALA A 266 3.19 -15.45 -15.01
N ALA A 267 3.59 -15.68 -13.75
CA ALA A 267 4.89 -16.18 -13.33
C ALA A 267 6.09 -15.27 -13.66
N GLU A 268 5.86 -13.97 -13.80
CA GLU A 268 6.92 -12.95 -13.81
C GLU A 268 7.53 -12.85 -12.41
N MET A 269 8.79 -12.43 -12.30
CA MET A 269 9.50 -12.36 -11.01
C MET A 269 9.98 -10.94 -10.73
N PHE A 270 9.44 -10.32 -9.68
CA PHE A 270 9.81 -8.97 -9.24
C PHE A 270 10.47 -9.00 -7.87
N TYR A 271 11.78 -8.75 -7.83
CA TYR A 271 12.58 -8.71 -6.63
C TYR A 271 12.59 -7.31 -6.01
N THR A 272 13.13 -7.18 -4.79
CA THR A 272 13.31 -5.88 -4.14
C THR A 272 14.21 -4.93 -4.96
N SER A 273 15.13 -5.46 -5.77
CA SER A 273 15.93 -4.69 -6.72
C SER A 273 15.10 -4.09 -7.86
N ASP A 274 14.06 -4.79 -8.32
CA ASP A 274 13.15 -4.29 -9.34
C ASP A 274 12.28 -3.16 -8.77
N PHE A 275 11.76 -3.36 -7.56
CA PHE A 275 11.05 -2.30 -6.84
C PHE A 275 11.93 -1.08 -6.56
N GLN A 276 13.22 -1.28 -6.28
CA GLN A 276 14.18 -0.18 -6.15
C GLN A 276 14.36 0.57 -7.47
N THR A 277 14.44 -0.14 -8.60
CA THR A 277 14.52 0.46 -9.94
C THR A 277 13.30 1.33 -10.24
N VAL A 278 12.09 0.81 -9.99
CA VAL A 278 10.86 1.56 -10.21
C VAL A 278 10.72 2.71 -9.21
N TYR A 279 11.11 2.52 -7.95
CA TYR A 279 11.10 3.58 -6.93
C TYR A 279 12.01 4.76 -7.32
N ASP A 280 13.21 4.48 -7.82
CA ASP A 280 14.15 5.53 -8.24
C ASP A 280 13.61 6.32 -9.44
N TYR A 281 12.98 5.63 -10.40
CA TYR A 281 12.25 6.30 -11.49
C TYR A 281 11.09 7.14 -10.95
N ALA A 282 10.22 6.56 -10.13
CA ALA A 282 9.04 7.22 -9.60
C ALA A 282 9.39 8.50 -8.83
N THR A 283 10.38 8.43 -7.94
CA THR A 283 10.82 9.58 -7.15
C THR A 283 11.66 10.57 -7.96
N GLY A 284 12.47 10.11 -8.90
CA GLY A 284 13.25 10.97 -9.79
C GLY A 284 12.41 11.82 -10.75
N HIS A 285 11.24 11.30 -11.13
CA HIS A 285 10.30 11.99 -12.03
C HIS A 285 9.12 12.68 -11.30
N GLY A 286 8.96 12.46 -10.00
CA GLY A 286 7.90 13.06 -9.21
C GLY A 286 6.52 12.44 -9.47
N LEU A 287 6.47 11.11 -9.63
CA LEU A 287 5.22 10.37 -9.77
C LEU A 287 4.27 10.65 -8.60
N GLY A 288 2.97 10.66 -8.88
CA GLY A 288 1.93 10.94 -7.89
C GLY A 288 1.56 9.77 -6.98
N ARG A 289 1.97 8.53 -7.31
CA ARG A 289 1.59 7.31 -6.57
C ARG A 289 2.58 6.16 -6.76
N PHE A 290 2.80 5.40 -5.68
CA PHE A 290 3.57 4.16 -5.66
C PHE A 290 2.91 3.19 -4.67
N THR A 291 2.25 2.17 -5.20
CA THR A 291 1.58 1.13 -4.41
C THR A 291 1.92 -0.25 -4.97
N PHE A 292 1.47 -1.31 -4.29
CA PHE A 292 1.62 -2.66 -4.78
C PHE A 292 0.62 -3.64 -4.17
N TRP A 293 0.38 -4.72 -4.92
CA TRP A 293 -0.25 -5.95 -4.50
C TRP A 293 0.80 -6.97 -4.02
N SER A 294 0.85 -7.37 -2.75
CA SER A 294 0.13 -6.83 -1.60
C SER A 294 0.90 -7.08 -0.31
N VAL A 295 0.51 -6.41 0.77
CA VAL A 295 1.06 -6.62 2.12
C VAL A 295 0.84 -8.08 2.59
N ASN A 296 -0.25 -8.72 2.17
CA ASN A 296 -0.53 -10.13 2.46
C ASN A 296 0.60 -11.06 1.99
N ARG A 297 1.35 -10.68 0.96
CA ARG A 297 2.37 -11.49 0.31
C ARG A 297 3.80 -11.12 0.68
N ASP A 298 3.99 -10.04 1.41
CA ASP A 298 5.30 -9.40 1.63
C ASP A 298 6.14 -10.10 2.70
N ARG A 299 6.46 -11.37 2.43
CA ARG A 299 7.26 -12.27 3.24
C ARG A 299 7.77 -13.43 2.38
N ALA A 300 8.89 -14.01 2.77
CA ALA A 300 9.40 -15.23 2.14
C ALA A 300 8.42 -16.40 2.35
N CYS A 301 8.36 -17.31 1.38
CA CYS A 301 7.51 -18.49 1.49
C CYS A 301 8.15 -19.55 2.41
N VAL A 302 7.35 -20.11 3.32
CA VAL A 302 7.77 -21.21 4.21
C VAL A 302 6.77 -22.35 4.08
N GLY A 303 7.22 -23.47 3.51
CA GLY A 303 6.39 -24.68 3.38
C GLY A 303 5.19 -24.55 2.42
N THR A 304 5.16 -23.51 1.58
CA THR A 304 4.12 -23.26 0.58
C THR A 304 4.72 -22.53 -0.63
N THR A 305 4.03 -22.57 -1.77
CA THR A 305 4.31 -21.72 -2.94
C THR A 305 3.06 -20.94 -3.36
N ASP A 306 2.05 -20.89 -2.48
CA ASP A 306 0.80 -20.20 -2.73
C ASP A 306 1.07 -18.71 -2.91
N ASN A 307 0.82 -18.24 -4.13
CA ASN A 307 1.08 -16.87 -4.52
C ASN A 307 0.20 -15.89 -3.76
N GLY A 308 -0.92 -16.30 -3.16
CA GLY A 308 -1.75 -15.41 -2.36
C GLY A 308 -1.14 -15.01 -1.02
N VAL A 309 -0.27 -15.83 -0.43
CA VAL A 309 0.15 -15.70 0.99
C VAL A 309 1.61 -15.34 1.20
N CYS A 310 2.44 -15.40 0.16
CA CYS A 310 3.85 -15.05 0.18
C CYS A 310 4.33 -14.70 -1.25
N SER A 311 5.50 -14.08 -1.36
CA SER A 311 5.98 -13.48 -2.61
C SER A 311 6.70 -14.45 -3.54
N ASN A 312 7.05 -15.66 -3.08
CA ASN A 312 7.89 -16.62 -3.81
C ASN A 312 9.28 -16.07 -4.21
N VAL A 313 9.78 -15.03 -3.55
CA VAL A 313 11.17 -14.53 -3.72
C VAL A 313 11.92 -14.47 -2.38
N PRO A 314 13.26 -14.53 -2.40
CA PRO A 314 14.07 -14.26 -1.21
C PRO A 314 13.86 -12.81 -0.75
N GLN A 315 13.45 -12.63 0.50
CA GLN A 315 13.27 -11.33 1.15
C GLN A 315 13.21 -11.48 2.68
N ASN A 316 13.35 -10.38 3.41
CA ASN A 316 12.87 -10.31 4.79
C ASN A 316 11.38 -9.93 4.80
N ASP A 317 10.74 -10.15 5.94
CA ASP A 317 9.38 -9.67 6.16
C ASP A 317 9.30 -8.16 5.92
N TRP A 318 8.30 -7.78 5.13
CA TRP A 318 7.91 -6.40 4.84
C TRP A 318 8.91 -5.56 4.05
N ASP A 319 9.88 -6.18 3.35
CA ASP A 319 10.87 -5.44 2.56
C ASP A 319 10.21 -4.62 1.42
N PHE A 320 9.16 -5.13 0.79
CA PHE A 320 8.46 -4.38 -0.26
C PHE A 320 7.65 -3.20 0.33
N THR A 321 7.01 -3.39 1.48
CA THR A 321 6.26 -2.36 2.21
C THR A 321 7.13 -1.15 2.58
N LYS A 322 8.43 -1.34 2.81
CA LYS A 322 9.36 -0.23 3.11
C LYS A 322 9.51 0.75 1.93
N PHE A 323 9.25 0.36 0.68
CA PHE A 323 9.22 1.29 -0.46
C PHE A 323 8.05 2.28 -0.35
N SER A 324 6.86 1.82 0.04
CA SER A 324 5.71 2.69 0.30
C SER A 324 6.02 3.75 1.37
N VAL A 325 6.69 3.34 2.46
CA VAL A 325 7.08 4.27 3.53
C VAL A 325 8.07 5.34 3.02
N ARG A 326 9.06 4.92 2.25
CA ARG A 326 10.02 5.83 1.60
C ARG A 326 9.34 6.78 0.62
N PHE A 327 8.39 6.29 -0.17
CA PHE A 327 7.66 7.10 -1.14
C PHE A 327 6.74 8.11 -0.46
N ALA A 328 6.15 7.75 0.69
CA ALA A 328 5.38 8.67 1.52
C ALA A 328 6.24 9.80 2.15
N GLY A 329 7.56 9.77 1.99
CA GLY A 329 8.51 10.74 2.53
C GLY A 329 8.96 10.44 3.96
N ALA A 330 8.74 9.21 4.44
CA ALA A 330 9.19 8.75 5.75
C ALA A 330 10.38 7.79 5.62
N THR A 331 11.18 7.68 6.69
CA THR A 331 12.27 6.71 6.76
C THR A 331 11.77 5.48 7.54
N PRO A 332 11.76 4.28 6.94
CA PRO A 332 11.46 3.07 7.68
C PRO A 332 12.40 2.91 8.88
N PRO A 333 11.95 2.32 9.99
CA PRO A 333 12.85 1.88 11.05
C PRO A 333 13.94 1.03 10.41
N GLN A 334 15.20 1.37 10.68
CA GLN A 334 16.27 0.44 10.39
C GLN A 334 16.02 -0.78 11.26
N THR A 335 15.74 -1.92 10.63
CA THR A 335 15.94 -3.19 11.31
C THR A 335 17.40 -3.20 11.71
N THR A 336 17.68 -2.93 12.99
CA THR A 336 18.93 -3.42 13.56
C THR A 336 18.94 -4.91 13.21
N PRO A 337 20.02 -5.46 12.64
CA PRO A 337 20.19 -6.90 12.63
C PRO A 337 19.82 -7.39 14.05
N PRO A 338 19.07 -8.49 14.21
CA PRO A 338 18.69 -8.94 15.54
C PRO A 338 19.90 -8.82 16.44
N VAL A 339 19.79 -8.04 17.52
CA VAL A 339 20.71 -8.22 18.64
C VAL A 339 20.37 -9.63 19.10
N THR A 340 21.08 -10.62 18.56
CA THR A 340 21.13 -11.94 19.16
C THR A 340 21.64 -11.66 20.55
N THR A 341 20.73 -11.69 21.53
CA THR A 341 21.08 -11.70 22.94
C THR A 341 22.09 -12.83 23.08
N THR A 342 23.35 -12.46 23.24
CA THR A 342 24.43 -13.38 23.55
C THR A 342 23.97 -14.19 24.76
N PRO A 343 23.78 -15.51 24.65
CA PRO A 343 23.73 -16.34 25.83
C PRO A 343 25.07 -16.15 26.52
N THR A 344 25.06 -15.58 27.72
CA THR A 344 26.27 -15.52 28.53
C THR A 344 26.64 -16.94 28.94
N THR A 345 27.56 -17.58 28.23
CA THR A 345 28.27 -18.79 28.69
C THR A 345 29.58 -18.97 27.88
N PRO A 346 30.59 -19.69 28.39
CA PRO A 346 31.95 -19.18 28.51
C PRO A 346 32.92 -19.79 27.49
N GLY A 347 33.93 -19.02 27.07
CA GLY A 347 35.21 -19.55 26.59
C GLY A 347 35.30 -19.81 25.08
N GLY A 348 36.21 -19.08 24.44
CA GLY A 348 36.44 -19.07 22.99
C GLY A 348 36.97 -20.38 22.37
N GLY A 349 36.61 -20.57 21.10
CA GLY A 349 37.47 -21.17 20.08
C GLY A 349 37.62 -20.14 18.97
N SER A 350 38.86 -19.82 18.58
CA SER A 350 39.13 -18.84 17.52
C SER A 350 39.30 -19.55 16.18
N CYS A 351 38.50 -19.23 15.16
CA CYS A 351 38.86 -19.49 13.76
C CYS A 351 40.23 -18.86 13.48
N THR A 352 41.22 -19.64 13.04
CA THR A 352 42.53 -19.12 12.61
C THR A 352 42.62 -18.85 11.11
N VAL A 353 41.47 -18.82 10.40
CA VAL A 353 41.39 -18.60 8.95
C VAL A 353 40.82 -17.22 8.65
N ALA A 354 41.24 -16.64 7.52
CA ALA A 354 40.84 -15.30 7.12
C ALA A 354 39.34 -15.24 6.75
N GLU A 355 38.68 -14.11 7.03
CA GLU A 355 37.29 -13.88 6.67
C GLU A 355 37.11 -13.84 5.14
N TRP A 356 35.96 -14.30 4.66
CA TRP A 356 35.60 -14.19 3.25
C TRP A 356 35.43 -12.74 2.81
N ASP A 357 36.21 -12.35 1.81
CA ASP A 357 36.12 -11.08 1.08
C ASP A 357 35.47 -11.29 -0.29
N ARG A 358 34.37 -10.57 -0.54
CA ARG A 358 33.58 -10.59 -1.79
C ARG A 358 34.38 -10.23 -3.04
N THR A 359 35.40 -9.39 -2.91
CA THR A 359 36.18 -8.88 -4.05
C THR A 359 37.38 -9.76 -4.40
N LYS A 360 37.75 -10.68 -3.51
CA LYS A 360 38.87 -11.60 -3.70
C LYS A 360 38.45 -12.80 -4.54
N VAL A 361 39.35 -13.23 -5.42
CA VAL A 361 39.23 -14.49 -6.15
C VAL A 361 39.71 -15.62 -5.24
N TYR A 362 38.92 -16.69 -5.17
CA TYR A 362 39.28 -17.94 -4.51
C TYR A 362 39.36 -19.06 -5.52
N VAL A 363 40.34 -19.93 -5.35
CA VAL A 363 40.51 -21.15 -6.16
C VAL A 363 40.20 -22.37 -5.32
N LYS A 364 40.12 -23.53 -5.99
CA LYS A 364 39.86 -24.81 -5.31
C LYS A 364 40.78 -24.98 -4.09
N ASP A 365 40.19 -25.44 -2.99
CA ASP A 365 40.80 -25.72 -1.69
C ASP A 365 41.20 -24.48 -0.86
N ASP A 366 40.92 -23.25 -1.33
CA ASP A 366 41.02 -22.06 -0.49
C ASP A 366 40.00 -22.10 0.66
N VAL A 367 40.44 -21.68 1.84
CA VAL A 367 39.65 -21.75 3.08
C VAL A 367 39.41 -20.37 3.67
N VAL A 368 38.15 -20.08 4.00
CA VAL A 368 37.73 -18.82 4.63
C VAL A 368 36.86 -19.08 5.86
N ALA A 369 36.83 -18.12 6.78
CA ALA A 369 35.78 -18.01 7.79
C ALA A 369 34.62 -17.20 7.22
N HIS A 370 33.39 -17.63 7.49
CA HIS A 370 32.18 -16.85 7.25
C HIS A 370 31.06 -17.37 8.15
N HIS A 371 30.34 -16.48 8.83
CA HIS A 371 29.22 -16.84 9.72
C HIS A 371 29.54 -17.92 10.78
N SER A 372 30.69 -17.83 11.45
CA SER A 372 31.16 -18.81 12.47
C SER A 372 31.31 -20.25 11.96
N HIS A 373 31.63 -20.37 10.67
CA HIS A 373 31.90 -21.64 10.01
C HIS A 373 33.15 -21.48 9.14
N LYS A 374 33.86 -22.59 8.95
CA LYS A 374 34.95 -22.69 7.99
C LYS A 374 34.39 -23.18 6.66
N TRP A 375 34.77 -22.52 5.56
CA TRP A 375 34.30 -22.87 4.23
C TRP A 375 35.48 -23.13 3.30
N THR A 376 35.39 -24.17 2.47
CA THR A 376 36.38 -24.51 1.45
C THR A 376 35.81 -24.30 0.05
N ALA A 377 36.51 -23.54 -0.80
CA ALA A 377 36.12 -23.34 -2.19
C ALA A 377 36.28 -24.64 -3.00
N LYS A 378 35.22 -25.07 -3.69
CA LYS A 378 35.22 -26.31 -4.49
C LYS A 378 35.87 -26.14 -5.87
N TRP A 379 35.89 -24.92 -6.39
CA TRP A 379 36.52 -24.49 -7.65
C TRP A 379 36.70 -22.96 -7.65
N TRP A 380 37.13 -22.39 -8.78
CA TRP A 380 37.31 -20.93 -8.94
C TRP A 380 36.00 -20.16 -8.67
N THR A 381 36.05 -19.13 -7.83
CA THR A 381 34.90 -18.30 -7.45
C THR A 381 35.33 -16.87 -7.10
N GLN A 382 34.47 -15.89 -7.37
CA GLN A 382 34.64 -14.51 -6.96
C GLN A 382 33.26 -13.87 -6.74
N GLY A 383 33.02 -13.41 -5.52
CA GLY A 383 31.78 -12.70 -5.17
C GLY A 383 30.59 -13.59 -4.80
N GLU A 384 30.67 -14.91 -4.99
CA GLU A 384 29.66 -15.85 -4.47
C GLU A 384 29.88 -16.13 -2.97
N GLU A 385 28.87 -15.85 -2.14
CA GLU A 385 28.97 -15.87 -0.68
C GLU A 385 28.80 -17.28 -0.09
N PRO A 386 29.68 -17.74 0.83
CA PRO A 386 29.53 -19.02 1.50
C PRO A 386 28.20 -19.16 2.23
N GLY A 387 27.56 -20.34 2.13
CA GLY A 387 26.30 -20.66 2.82
C GLY A 387 25.00 -20.21 2.13
N THR A 388 25.06 -19.47 1.02
CA THR A 388 23.86 -18.94 0.34
C THR A 388 23.23 -19.86 -0.71
N THR A 389 23.97 -20.86 -1.19
CA THR A 389 23.59 -21.70 -2.35
C THR A 389 23.44 -23.20 -2.04
N GLY A 390 23.44 -23.57 -0.75
CA GLY A 390 23.30 -24.96 -0.30
C GLY A 390 24.45 -25.88 -0.72
N GLU A 391 24.24 -27.20 -0.64
CA GLU A 391 25.29 -28.22 -0.91
C GLU A 391 25.82 -28.22 -2.36
N TRP A 392 25.03 -27.68 -3.29
CA TRP A 392 25.35 -27.53 -4.71
C TRP A 392 26.17 -26.27 -5.01
N GLY A 393 26.37 -25.41 -4.01
CA GLY A 393 27.11 -24.17 -4.09
C GLY A 393 28.62 -24.34 -4.32
N VAL A 394 29.28 -23.20 -4.52
CA VAL A 394 30.74 -23.08 -4.74
C VAL A 394 31.56 -23.33 -3.47
N TRP A 395 30.92 -23.26 -2.29
CA TRP A 395 31.54 -23.41 -0.98
C TRP A 395 31.08 -24.69 -0.29
N GLN A 396 32.02 -25.41 0.32
CA GLN A 396 31.76 -26.55 1.19
C GLN A 396 31.90 -26.12 2.65
N ASP A 397 30.88 -26.37 3.47
CA ASP A 397 30.94 -26.17 4.93
C ASP A 397 31.84 -27.23 5.58
N ASN A 398 32.84 -26.79 6.34
CA ASN A 398 33.77 -27.62 7.12
C ASN A 398 33.43 -27.64 8.61
N GLY A 399 32.30 -27.05 9.01
CA GLY A 399 31.80 -27.01 10.36
C GLY A 399 32.14 -25.73 11.10
N ALA A 400 31.60 -25.64 12.32
CA ALA A 400 31.70 -24.45 13.15
C ALA A 400 33.15 -24.11 13.50
N CYS A 401 33.47 -22.82 13.42
CA CYS A 401 34.64 -22.20 14.02
C CYS A 401 34.25 -20.80 14.49
#